data_AF-K0DQ73-F1
#
_entry.id   AF-K0DQ73-F1
#
_cell.length_a   1.000
_cell.length_b   1.000
_cell.length_c   1.000
_cell.angle_alpha   90.00
_cell.angle_beta   90.00
_cell.angle_gamma   90.00
#
_symmetry.space_group_name_H-M   'P 1'
#
loop_
_entity.id
_entity.type
_entity.pdbx_description
1 polymer ?
#
loop_
_entity_poly.entity_id
_entity_poly.type
_entity_poly.pdbx_seq_one_letter_code
_entity_poly.pdbx_strand_id
1 'polypeptide(L)' 'MQPYGNRSGISGVVAYEIGEDFVRAQFDGGETYRYSKKGVGARHLAELKRLAKLGEGLSTYISQHPEVRHGYDRDDPPG' A
#
# COMPACT_ATOMS: atom_id res chain seq x y z
N MET A 1 8.56 1.08 -8.88
CA MET A 1 7.09 0.97 -8.74
C MET A 1 6.43 0.47 -10.04
N GLN A 2 5.50 -0.47 -9.92
CA GLN A 2 4.65 -1.03 -10.98
C GLN A 2 3.29 -0.30 -11.02
N PRO A 3 2.71 -0.04 -12.20
CA PRO A 3 1.40 0.60 -12.30
C PRO A 3 0.33 -0.28 -11.67
N TYR A 4 -0.55 0.33 -10.87
CA TYR A 4 -1.62 -0.37 -10.22
C TYR A 4 -2.77 -0.61 -11.23
N GLY A 5 -3.30 -1.83 -11.25
CA GLY A 5 -4.30 -2.22 -12.26
C GLY A 5 -5.62 -1.44 -12.16
N ASN A 6 -5.90 -0.84 -10.99
CA ASN A 6 -7.11 -0.08 -10.68
C ASN A 6 -8.39 -0.68 -11.28
N ARG A 7 -8.60 -2.00 -11.09
CA ARG A 7 -9.69 -2.73 -11.74
C ARG A 7 -11.08 -2.26 -11.32
N SER A 8 -11.20 -1.68 -10.13
CA SER A 8 -12.45 -1.09 -9.65
C SER A 8 -12.67 0.36 -10.10
N GLY A 9 -11.66 1.05 -10.65
CA GLY A 9 -11.75 2.44 -11.11
C GLY A 9 -11.82 3.53 -10.03
N ILE A 10 -11.96 3.14 -8.76
CA ILE A 10 -12.12 4.03 -7.59
C ILE A 10 -10.94 3.95 -6.61
N SER A 11 -9.89 3.21 -6.97
CA SER A 11 -8.75 3.04 -6.06
C SER A 11 -7.85 4.28 -6.14
N GLY A 12 -7.67 4.96 -5.00
CA GLY A 12 -6.71 6.07 -4.90
C GLY A 12 -5.25 5.65 -5.04
N VAL A 13 -4.94 4.37 -5.22
CA VAL A 13 -3.58 3.87 -5.47
C VAL A 13 -3.33 3.80 -6.98
N VAL A 14 -2.26 4.43 -7.45
CA VAL A 14 -1.88 4.51 -8.86
C VAL A 14 -0.68 3.63 -9.21
N ALA A 15 0.19 3.35 -8.24
CA ALA A 15 1.33 2.45 -8.40
C ALA A 15 1.68 1.75 -7.09
N TYR A 16 2.41 0.65 -7.18
CA TYR A 16 2.87 -0.10 -6.02
C TYR A 16 4.28 -0.67 -6.23
N GLU A 17 4.96 -1.03 -5.15
CA GLU A 17 6.24 -1.74 -5.21
C GLU A 17 6.29 -2.77 -4.10
N ILE A 18 6.67 -3.99 -4.45
CA ILE A 18 6.79 -5.09 -3.49
C ILE A 18 8.27 -5.35 -3.27
N GLY A 19 8.72 -5.15 -2.04
CA GLY A 19 10.04 -5.57 -1.56
C GLY A 19 9.97 -6.85 -0.73
N GLU A 20 11.12 -7.27 -0.20
CA GLU A 20 11.24 -8.46 0.65
C GLU A 20 10.38 -8.35 1.91
N ASP A 21 10.52 -7.25 2.66
CA ASP A 21 9.76 -7.01 3.91
C ASP A 21 8.88 -5.75 3.88
N PHE A 22 8.59 -5.23 2.68
CA PHE A 22 7.75 -4.04 2.55
C PHE A 22 6.88 -4.04 1.28
N VAL A 23 5.86 -3.18 1.29
CA VAL A 23 5.08 -2.75 0.13
C VAL A 23 5.05 -1.24 0.13
N ARG A 24 5.37 -0.59 -0.98
CA ARG A 24 5.07 0.83 -1.19
C ARG A 24 3.80 0.94 -2.02
N ALA A 25 2.94 1.87 -1.66
CA ALA A 25 1.77 2.25 -2.45
C ALA A 25 1.85 3.75 -2.73
N GLN A 26 1.84 4.11 -4.01
CA GLN A 26 1.74 5.48 -4.46
C GLN A 26 0.28 5.82 -4.70
N PHE A 27 -0.18 6.92 -4.12
CA PHE A 27 -1.54 7.41 -4.27
C PHE A 27 -1.63 8.47 -5.37
N ASP A 28 -2.84 8.74 -5.85
CA ASP A 28 -3.10 9.69 -6.94
C ASP A 28 -2.63 11.12 -6.61
N GLY A 29 -2.59 11.48 -5.33
CA GLY A 29 -2.01 12.74 -4.84
C GLY A 29 -0.48 12.83 -4.93
N GLY A 30 0.21 11.82 -5.45
CA GLY A 30 1.67 11.77 -5.56
C GLY A 30 2.38 11.22 -4.31
N GLU A 31 1.65 11.12 -3.20
CA GLU A 31 2.15 10.61 -1.93
C GLU A 31 2.46 9.11 -2.02
N THR A 32 3.62 8.71 -1.50
CA THR A 32 4.05 7.31 -1.44
C THR A 32 4.14 6.86 0.00
N TYR A 33 3.39 5.81 0.34
CA TYR A 33 3.41 5.23 1.67
C TYR A 33 4.10 3.87 1.66
N ARG A 34 5.09 3.70 2.54
CA ARG A 34 5.80 2.43 2.72
C ARG A 34 5.22 1.65 3.89
N TYR A 35 4.69 0.47 3.64
CA TYR A 35 4.21 -0.45 4.67
C TYR A 35 5.25 -1.56 4.87
N SER A 36 5.82 -1.64 6.07
CA SER A 36 6.83 -2.65 6.41
C SER A 36 6.26 -3.71 7.36
N LYS A 37 6.87 -4.90 7.39
CA LYS A 37 6.52 -5.96 8.33
C LYS A 37 6.57 -5.49 9.79
N LYS A 38 7.48 -4.56 10.11
CA LYS A 38 7.64 -3.98 11.45
C LYS A 38 6.51 -3.03 11.82
N GLY A 39 6.02 -2.23 10.85
CA GLY A 39 4.97 -1.23 11.08
C GLY A 39 3.57 -1.84 11.12
N VAL A 40 3.21 -2.64 10.11
CA VAL A 40 1.85 -3.19 9.97
C VAL A 40 1.75 -4.67 10.37
N GLY A 41 2.85 -5.35 10.65
CA GLY A 41 2.86 -6.78 10.94
C GLY A 41 2.85 -7.67 9.70
N ALA A 42 3.26 -8.93 9.87
CA ALA A 42 3.39 -9.89 8.78
C ALA A 42 2.07 -10.23 8.09
N ARG A 43 0.97 -10.31 8.87
CA ARG A 43 -0.38 -10.62 8.37
C ARG A 43 -0.84 -9.56 7.36
N HIS A 44 -0.76 -8.30 7.75
CA HIS A 44 -1.19 -7.19 6.88
C HIS A 44 -0.24 -7.04 5.69
N LEU A 45 1.06 -7.17 5.89
CA LEU A 45 2.02 -7.09 4.80
C LEU A 45 1.74 -8.14 3.71
N ALA A 46 1.44 -9.38 4.10
CA ALA A 46 1.11 -10.45 3.16
C ALA A 46 -0.16 -10.11 2.35
N GLU A 47 -1.20 -9.58 3.01
CA GLU A 47 -2.44 -9.20 2.35
C GLU A 47 -2.26 -7.98 1.43
N LEU A 48 -1.50 -6.97 1.86
CA LEU A 48 -1.12 -5.83 1.00
C LEU A 48 -0.40 -6.29 -0.27
N LYS A 49 0.56 -7.22 -0.16
CA LYS A 49 1.26 -7.80 -1.32
C LYS A 49 0.29 -8.52 -2.26
N ARG A 50 -0.68 -9.26 -1.71
CA ARG A 50 -1.70 -9.99 -2.49
C ARG A 50 -2.61 -9.03 -3.25
N LEU A 51 -3.16 -8.02 -2.59
CA LEU A 51 -4.04 -7.01 -3.19
C LEU A 51 -3.30 -6.15 -4.22
N ALA A 52 -2.04 -5.80 -3.94
CA ALA A 52 -1.17 -5.09 -4.87
C ALA A 52 -1.00 -5.85 -6.20
N LYS A 53 -0.70 -7.15 -6.13
CA LYS A 53 -0.59 -8.03 -7.32
C LYS A 53 -1.93 -8.23 -8.02
N LEU A 54 -3.02 -8.29 -7.27
CA LEU A 54 -4.37 -8.43 -7.83
C LEU A 54 -4.78 -7.16 -8.61
N GLY A 55 -4.27 -5.99 -8.22
CA GLY A 55 -4.64 -4.70 -8.79
C GLY A 55 -6.03 -4.23 -8.37
N GLU A 56 -6.53 -4.76 -7.25
CA GLU A 56 -7.86 -4.47 -6.73
C GLU A 56 -7.89 -4.51 -5.19
N GLY A 57 -8.67 -3.61 -4.57
CA GLY A 57 -8.96 -3.63 -3.13
C GLY A 57 -7.87 -3.10 -2.19
N LEU A 58 -6.67 -2.76 -2.68
CA LEU A 58 -5.56 -2.29 -1.84
C LEU A 58 -5.89 -1.01 -1.06
N SER A 59 -6.41 0.03 -1.73
CA SER A 59 -6.80 1.29 -1.07
C SER A 59 -7.89 1.07 -0.01
N THR A 60 -8.87 0.23 -0.32
CA THR A 60 -9.98 -0.10 0.58
C THR A 60 -9.48 -0.82 1.82
N TYR A 61 -8.59 -1.80 1.65
CA TYR A 61 -8.00 -2.53 2.77
C TYR A 61 -7.22 -1.62 3.71
N ILE A 62 -6.40 -0.71 3.16
CA ILE A 62 -5.64 0.27 3.94
C ILE A 62 -6.61 1.17 4.74
N SER A 63 -7.68 1.66 4.12
CA SER A 63 -8.66 2.53 4.78
C SER A 63 -9.49 1.83 5.86
N GLN A 64 -9.79 0.53 5.70
CA GLN A 64 -10.56 -0.24 6.67
C GLN A 64 -9.74 -0.71 7.88
N HIS A 65 -8.41 -0.79 7.76
CA HIS A 65 -7.54 -1.26 8.83
C HIS A 65 -6.72 -0.09 9.40
N PRO A 66 -7.11 0.48 10.56
CA PRO A 66 -6.40 1.62 11.15
C PRO A 66 -4.96 1.28 11.50
N GLU A 67 -4.67 0.03 11.90
CA GLU A 67 -3.31 -0.46 12.15
C GLU A 67 -2.42 -0.40 10.90
N VAL A 68 -3.00 -0.57 9.71
CA VAL A 68 -2.29 -0.42 8.43
C VAL A 68 -2.15 1.05 8.08
N ARG A 69 -3.27 1.78 8.11
CA ARG A 69 -3.33 3.21 7.79
C ARG A 69 -2.34 4.06 8.59
N HIS A 70 -2.11 3.73 9.86
CA HIS A 70 -1.19 4.46 10.73
C HIS A 70 0.18 3.78 10.88
N GLY A 71 0.32 2.53 10.45
CA GLY A 71 1.53 1.72 10.58
C GLY A 71 2.50 1.82 9.39
N TYR A 72 2.35 2.82 8.52
CA TYR A 72 3.35 3.08 7.48
C TYR A 72 4.64 3.64 8.08
N ASP A 73 5.75 3.34 7.41
CA ASP A 73 7.08 3.84 7.71
C ASP A 73 7.15 5.33 7.31
N ARG A 74 7.30 6.21 8.30
CA ARG A 74 7.29 7.67 8.13
C ARG A 74 8.59 8.26 7.57
N ASP A 75 9.58 7.43 7.26
CA ASP A 75 10.93 7.85 6.88
C ASP A 75 11.01 8.56 5.52
N ASP A 76 9.92 8.54 4.75
CA ASP A 76 9.83 9.22 3.45
C ASP A 76 8.47 9.94 3.33
N PRO A 77 8.25 11.06 4.06
CA PRO A 77 7.12 11.90 3.78
C PRO A 77 7.39 12.68 2.48
N PRO A 78 6.41 12.80 1.56
CA PRO A 78 6.55 13.69 0.42
C PRO A 78 6.70 15.13 0.93
N GLY A 79 7.84 15.76 0.59
CA GLY A 79 8.12 17.17 0.84
C GLY A 79 7.45 18.09 -0.16
#